data_AF-A0A9D2AXV3-F1
#
_entry.id   AF-A0A9D2AXV3-F1
#
_cell.length_a   1.000
_cell.length_b   1.000
_cell.length_c   1.000
_cell.angle_alpha   90.00
_cell.angle_beta   90.00
_cell.angle_gamma   90.00
#
_symmetry.space_group_name_H-M   'P 1'
#
loop_
_entity.id
_entity.type
_entity.pdbx_description
1 polymer ?
#
loop_
_entity_poly.entity_id
_entity_poly.type
_entity_poly.pdbx_seq_one_letter_code
_entity_poly.pdbx_strand_id
1 'polypeptide(L)'
;MSGIYAFPFGQADCFLTELEEGGQTTYILIDGGSRLWPGAPLSYYLEERGVDQLDLMIQTHLHQDHLGWLADGAQGTRVRRAVLPARSAKLWPVLETFENREPAADCREQARLEKILREQWADVRYACEMEDFASLPAGGWTMTLIWPSRHVFLPFSSAVMERQMGRGTAGREERWEERLISQINGDSSVWLLHRDGRQLALFCGDCFEELFLDRYELFVRQA
;
A
#
# COMPACT_ATOMS: atom_id res chain seq x y z
N MET A 1 17.84 -18.57 -2.29
CA MET A 1 18.60 -17.38 -2.70
C MET A 1 17.82 -16.14 -2.29
N SER A 2 18.46 -15.01 -1.95
CA SER A 2 17.72 -13.75 -1.73
C SER A 2 17.45 -13.03 -3.06
N GLY A 3 16.31 -12.36 -3.20
CA GLY A 3 15.93 -11.67 -4.44
C GLY A 3 14.76 -10.71 -4.29
N ILE A 4 14.60 -9.82 -5.26
CA ILE A 4 13.41 -8.98 -5.45
C ILE A 4 12.83 -9.34 -6.82
N TYR A 5 11.56 -9.70 -6.84
CA TYR A 5 10.84 -10.14 -8.03
C TYR A 5 9.70 -9.18 -8.31
N ALA A 6 9.66 -8.64 -9.53
CA ALA A 6 8.48 -7.94 -10.04
C ALA A 6 7.58 -8.95 -10.75
N PHE A 7 6.31 -9.05 -10.35
CA PHE A 7 5.34 -9.94 -11.01
C PHE A 7 4.70 -9.26 -12.22
N PRO A 8 4.47 -9.98 -13.32
CA PRO A 8 4.16 -9.38 -14.62
C PRO A 8 2.67 -9.02 -14.74
N PHE A 9 2.22 -8.01 -13.98
CA PHE A 9 0.85 -7.48 -14.04
C PHE A 9 0.70 -6.25 -14.96
N GLY A 10 1.53 -6.15 -16.00
CA GLY A 10 1.52 -5.02 -16.93
C GLY A 10 2.21 -3.80 -16.33
N GLN A 11 1.48 -2.68 -16.25
CA GLN A 11 1.95 -1.43 -15.61
C GLN A 11 1.70 -1.40 -14.10
N ALA A 12 1.03 -2.42 -13.56
CA ALA A 12 0.66 -2.53 -12.16
C ALA A 12 1.85 -2.96 -11.29
N ASP A 13 1.87 -2.51 -10.04
CA ASP A 13 2.94 -2.82 -9.09
C ASP A 13 2.66 -4.09 -8.29
N CYS A 14 3.62 -5.00 -8.28
CA CYS A 14 3.63 -6.15 -7.39
C CYS A 14 5.04 -6.70 -7.25
N PHE A 15 5.62 -6.55 -6.06
CA PHE A 15 6.97 -6.97 -5.75
C PHE A 15 7.01 -7.97 -4.60
N LEU A 16 7.65 -9.11 -4.82
CA LEU A 16 8.01 -10.04 -3.76
C LEU A 16 9.49 -9.90 -3.45
N THR A 17 9.82 -9.64 -2.19
CA THR A 17 11.19 -9.73 -1.68
C THR A 17 11.34 -11.03 -0.90
N GLU A 18 12.38 -11.79 -1.24
CA GLU A 18 12.81 -13.00 -0.55
C GLU A 18 14.17 -12.72 0.10
N LEU A 19 14.23 -12.76 1.43
CA LEU A 19 15.47 -12.46 2.17
C LEU A 19 15.85 -13.69 2.99
N GLU A 20 16.92 -14.36 2.57
CA GLU A 20 17.43 -15.55 3.24
C GLU A 20 18.49 -15.19 4.28
N GLU A 21 18.28 -15.66 5.51
CA GLU A 21 19.24 -15.55 6.58
C GLU A 21 19.13 -16.75 7.53
N GLY A 22 20.27 -17.37 7.87
CA GLY A 22 20.29 -18.48 8.83
C GLY A 22 19.44 -19.70 8.44
N GLY A 23 19.18 -19.91 7.15
CA GLY A 23 18.32 -20.99 6.65
C GLY A 23 16.82 -20.72 6.75
N GLN A 24 16.43 -19.49 7.11
CA GLN A 24 15.04 -19.01 7.06
C GLN A 24 14.90 -17.96 5.96
N THR A 25 13.73 -17.94 5.31
CA THR A 25 13.39 -16.94 4.30
C THR A 25 12.33 -16.02 4.88
N THR A 26 12.60 -14.71 4.86
CA THR A 26 11.60 -13.67 5.12
C THR A 26 10.96 -13.26 3.80
N TYR A 27 9.63 -13.33 3.73
CA TYR A 27 8.88 -12.93 2.53
C TYR A 27 8.16 -11.60 2.76
N ILE A 28 8.41 -10.63 1.88
CA ILE A 28 7.76 -9.31 1.92
C ILE A 28 7.07 -9.09 0.59
N LEU A 29 5.76 -8.87 0.62
CA LEU A 29 4.99 -8.48 -0.54
C LEU A 29 4.69 -6.98 -0.49
N ILE A 30 5.01 -6.27 -1.57
CA ILE A 30 4.66 -4.87 -1.78
C ILE A 30 3.72 -4.82 -2.97
N ASP A 31 2.49 -4.38 -2.73
CA ASP A 31 1.38 -4.36 -3.67
C ASP A 31 1.04 -5.73 -4.29
N GLY A 32 -0.11 -5.81 -4.95
CA GLY A 32 -0.74 -7.03 -5.44
C GLY A 32 -1.07 -7.01 -6.92
N GLY A 33 -0.64 -5.99 -7.65
CA GLY A 33 -0.89 -5.85 -9.08
C GLY A 33 -2.37 -5.67 -9.42
N SER A 34 -2.69 -5.85 -10.70
CA SER A 34 -4.02 -5.60 -11.24
C SER A 34 -4.81 -6.89 -11.55
N ARG A 35 -6.09 -6.92 -11.15
CA ARG A 35 -7.07 -7.93 -11.62
C ARG A 35 -7.52 -7.70 -13.05
N LEU A 36 -7.32 -6.50 -13.60
CA LEU A 36 -7.66 -6.17 -14.98
C LEU A 36 -6.61 -6.67 -15.97
N TRP A 37 -5.40 -7.01 -15.49
CA TRP A 37 -4.36 -7.53 -16.34
C TRP A 37 -4.61 -9.01 -16.70
N PRO A 38 -4.55 -9.38 -18.00
CA PRO A 38 -4.66 -10.77 -18.41
C PRO A 38 -3.42 -11.56 -17.95
N GLY A 39 -3.60 -12.45 -16.98
CA GLY A 39 -2.51 -13.24 -16.43
C GLY A 39 -2.94 -14.18 -15.32
N ALA A 40 -1.96 -14.86 -14.73
CA ALA A 40 -2.20 -15.66 -13.54
C ALA A 40 -2.43 -14.74 -12.31
N PRO A 41 -3.28 -15.13 -11.35
CA PRO A 41 -3.48 -14.35 -10.13
C PRO A 41 -2.22 -14.34 -9.26
N LEU A 42 -2.11 -13.38 -8.34
CA LEU A 42 -0.99 -13.33 -7.38
C LEU A 42 -0.79 -14.66 -6.64
N SER A 43 -1.86 -15.35 -6.26
CA SER A 43 -1.79 -16.63 -5.55
C SER A 43 -1.00 -17.69 -6.33
N TYR A 44 -1.10 -17.70 -7.67
CA TYR A 44 -0.31 -18.61 -8.50
C TYR A 44 1.19 -18.34 -8.37
N TYR A 45 1.62 -17.07 -8.39
CA TYR A 45 3.03 -16.71 -8.28
C TYR A 45 3.61 -16.98 -6.88
N LEU A 46 2.79 -16.83 -5.84
CA LEU A 46 3.15 -17.17 -4.46
C LEU A 46 3.26 -18.70 -4.28
N GLU A 47 2.33 -19.48 -4.82
CA GLU A 47 2.33 -20.94 -4.78
C GLU A 47 3.53 -21.53 -5.54
N GLU A 48 3.80 -21.05 -6.76
CA GLU A 48 4.96 -21.47 -7.57
C GLU A 48 6.30 -21.22 -6.86
N ARG A 49 6.33 -20.27 -5.92
CA ARG A 49 7.50 -19.95 -5.09
C ARG A 49 7.52 -20.65 -3.73
N GLY A 50 6.49 -21.43 -3.41
CA GLY A 50 6.35 -22.10 -2.11
C GLY A 50 6.17 -21.11 -0.95
N VAL A 51 5.52 -19.97 -1.19
CA VAL A 51 5.26 -18.96 -0.16
C VAL A 51 3.99 -19.31 0.61
N ASP A 52 4.16 -20.03 1.71
CA ASP A 52 3.05 -20.37 2.62
C ASP A 52 2.68 -19.22 3.58
N GLN A 53 3.64 -18.31 3.83
CA GLN A 53 3.46 -17.18 4.73
C GLN A 53 4.24 -15.95 4.27
N LEU A 54 3.58 -14.78 4.32
CA LEU A 54 4.20 -13.46 4.21
C LEU A 54 4.50 -12.91 5.60
N ASP A 55 5.73 -12.47 5.82
CA ASP A 55 6.13 -11.78 7.05
C ASP A 55 5.62 -10.35 7.10
N LEU A 56 5.55 -9.72 5.94
CA LEU A 56 5.08 -8.35 5.78
C LEU A 56 4.37 -8.22 4.42
N MET A 57 3.17 -7.66 4.45
CA MET A 57 2.43 -7.21 3.28
C MET A 57 2.29 -5.68 3.36
N ILE A 58 2.60 -4.98 2.29
CA ILE A 58 2.44 -3.52 2.20
C ILE A 58 1.54 -3.22 1.02
N GLN A 59 0.49 -2.44 1.24
CA GLN A 59 -0.28 -1.77 0.19
C GLN A 59 0.13 -0.29 0.18
N THR A 60 0.65 0.20 -0.94
CA THR A 60 1.21 1.55 -1.03
C THR A 60 0.12 2.61 -0.96
N HIS A 61 -0.96 2.46 -1.74
CA HIS A 61 -2.13 3.33 -1.78
C HIS A 61 -3.40 2.63 -2.29
N LEU A 62 -4.51 3.36 -2.38
CA LEU A 62 -5.84 2.82 -2.67
C LEU A 62 -6.16 2.86 -4.18
N HIS A 63 -5.40 2.13 -4.99
CA HIS A 63 -5.65 2.02 -6.43
C HIS A 63 -5.63 0.57 -6.93
N GLN A 64 -6.59 0.24 -7.79
CA GLN A 64 -6.89 -1.11 -8.27
C GLN A 64 -5.67 -1.91 -8.74
N ASP A 65 -4.71 -1.26 -9.40
CA ASP A 65 -3.47 -1.84 -9.91
C ASP A 65 -2.37 -2.02 -8.84
N HIS A 66 -2.61 -1.57 -7.61
CA HIS A 66 -1.77 -1.83 -6.45
C HIS A 66 -2.42 -2.79 -5.46
N LEU A 67 -3.74 -2.70 -5.20
CA LEU A 67 -4.41 -3.62 -4.25
C LEU A 67 -5.05 -4.85 -4.91
N GLY A 68 -5.08 -4.91 -6.24
CA GLY A 68 -5.98 -5.77 -7.02
C GLY A 68 -6.07 -7.21 -6.52
N TRP A 69 -4.94 -7.93 -6.43
CA TRP A 69 -4.95 -9.32 -5.95
C TRP A 69 -4.65 -9.49 -4.46
N LEU A 70 -4.43 -8.42 -3.68
CA LEU A 70 -3.97 -8.56 -2.29
C LEU A 70 -4.94 -9.38 -1.43
N ALA A 71 -6.25 -9.15 -1.57
CA ALA A 71 -7.23 -9.93 -0.81
C ALA A 71 -7.22 -11.41 -1.18
N ASP A 72 -7.15 -11.75 -2.47
CA ASP A 72 -7.13 -13.16 -2.90
C ASP A 72 -5.81 -13.84 -2.54
N GLY A 73 -4.69 -13.13 -2.68
CA GLY A 73 -3.39 -13.58 -2.21
C GLY A 73 -3.40 -13.84 -0.70
N ALA A 74 -3.97 -12.93 0.09
CA ALA A 74 -4.14 -13.13 1.52
C ALA A 74 -5.07 -14.30 1.84
N GLN A 75 -6.07 -14.64 1.03
CA GLN A 75 -6.91 -15.82 1.29
C GLN A 75 -6.13 -17.14 1.20
N GLY A 76 -5.16 -17.23 0.28
CA GLY A 76 -4.34 -18.44 0.07
C GLY A 76 -3.04 -18.48 0.89
N THR A 77 -2.55 -17.33 1.33
CA THR A 77 -1.23 -17.20 2.00
C THR A 77 -1.39 -16.49 3.33
N ARG A 78 -0.85 -17.07 4.42
CA ARG A 78 -0.93 -16.46 5.75
C ARG A 78 -0.13 -15.16 5.79
N VAL A 79 -0.68 -14.10 6.37
CA VAL A 79 0.01 -12.82 6.54
C VAL A 79 0.28 -12.56 8.03
N ARG A 80 1.53 -12.35 8.41
CA ARG A 80 1.91 -12.07 9.80
C ARG A 80 1.70 -10.61 10.19
N ARG A 81 2.07 -9.69 9.30
CA ARG A 81 1.91 -8.24 9.45
C ARG A 81 1.49 -7.64 8.13
N ALA A 82 0.60 -6.65 8.18
CA ALA A 82 0.23 -5.86 7.02
C ALA A 82 0.31 -4.36 7.34
N VAL A 83 0.70 -3.56 6.35
CA VAL A 83 0.56 -2.10 6.39
C VAL A 83 -0.30 -1.67 5.20
N LEU A 84 -1.40 -1.00 5.51
CA LEU A 84 -2.35 -0.46 4.53
C LEU A 84 -2.25 1.07 4.51
N PRO A 85 -2.69 1.79 3.47
CA PRO A 85 -2.51 3.24 3.42
C PRO A 85 -3.33 3.96 4.51
N ALA A 86 -4.61 3.64 4.62
CA ALA A 86 -5.54 4.20 5.60
C ALA A 86 -6.67 3.21 5.92
N ARG A 87 -7.45 3.45 6.97
CA ARG A 87 -8.60 2.60 7.33
C ARG A 87 -9.74 2.77 6.32
N SER A 88 -10.14 1.70 5.64
CA SER A 88 -11.30 1.69 4.72
C SER A 88 -12.57 2.24 5.38
N ALA A 89 -12.80 1.91 6.66
CA ALA A 89 -13.93 2.41 7.45
C ALA A 89 -14.01 3.95 7.57
N LYS A 90 -12.88 4.66 7.42
CA LYS A 90 -12.77 6.14 7.44
C LYS A 90 -12.92 6.78 6.06
N LEU A 91 -12.94 5.98 4.99
CA LEU A 91 -13.00 6.48 3.61
C LEU A 91 -14.34 6.16 2.97
N TRP A 92 -14.80 4.92 3.15
CA TRP A 92 -15.97 4.39 2.47
C TRP A 92 -17.25 5.25 2.56
N PRO A 93 -17.60 5.94 3.67
CA PRO A 93 -18.87 6.67 3.74
C PRO A 93 -18.93 7.85 2.76
N VAL A 94 -17.77 8.46 2.47
CA VAL A 94 -17.67 9.56 1.52
C VAL A 94 -17.50 9.02 0.11
N LEU A 95 -16.67 7.99 -0.09
CA LEU A 95 -16.44 7.43 -1.43
C LEU A 95 -17.71 6.82 -2.05
N GLU A 96 -18.61 6.25 -1.23
CA GLU A 96 -19.94 5.79 -1.70
C GLU A 96 -20.83 6.90 -2.27
N THR A 97 -20.53 8.17 -1.96
CA THR A 97 -21.29 9.30 -2.49
C THR A 97 -20.83 9.73 -3.87
N PHE A 98 -19.65 9.29 -4.33
CA PHE A 98 -19.07 9.72 -5.59
C PHE A 98 -19.84 9.18 -6.80
N GLU A 99 -19.89 9.96 -7.87
CA GLU A 99 -20.44 9.52 -9.16
C GLU A 99 -19.51 8.48 -9.80
N ASN A 100 -18.19 8.73 -9.80
CA ASN A 100 -17.21 7.70 -10.15
C ASN A 100 -17.17 6.65 -9.03
N ARG A 101 -17.48 5.40 -9.39
CA ARG A 101 -17.57 4.28 -8.46
C ARG A 101 -16.23 3.55 -8.24
N GLU A 102 -15.19 3.85 -9.02
CA GLU A 102 -13.88 3.21 -8.91
C GLU A 102 -13.27 3.35 -7.50
N PRO A 103 -13.16 4.55 -6.89
CA PRO A 103 -12.58 4.66 -5.55
C PRO A 103 -13.39 3.93 -4.48
N ALA A 104 -14.72 3.87 -4.63
CA ALA A 104 -15.58 3.11 -3.73
C ALA A 104 -15.36 1.59 -3.89
N ALA A 105 -15.17 1.11 -5.12
CA ALA A 105 -14.84 -0.28 -5.40
C ALA A 105 -13.49 -0.67 -4.80
N ASP A 106 -12.46 0.16 -4.97
CA ASP A 106 -11.13 -0.07 -4.39
C ASP A 106 -11.18 -0.03 -2.86
N CYS A 107 -11.93 0.91 -2.27
CA CYS A 107 -12.14 0.96 -0.83
C CYS A 107 -12.85 -0.30 -0.29
N ARG A 108 -13.81 -0.87 -1.04
CA ARG A 108 -14.48 -2.12 -0.68
C ARG A 108 -13.54 -3.31 -0.77
N GLU A 109 -12.67 -3.34 -1.77
CA GLU A 109 -11.67 -4.40 -1.90
C GLU A 109 -10.63 -4.33 -0.78
N GLN A 110 -10.17 -3.14 -0.41
CA GLN A 110 -9.33 -2.99 0.79
C GLN A 110 -10.08 -3.41 2.06
N ALA A 111 -11.37 -3.09 2.20
CA ALA A 111 -12.17 -3.55 3.35
C ALA A 111 -12.27 -5.08 3.41
N ARG A 112 -12.36 -5.75 2.25
CA ARG A 112 -12.29 -7.22 2.15
C ARG A 112 -10.92 -7.73 2.61
N LEU A 113 -9.83 -7.14 2.13
CA LEU A 113 -8.47 -7.46 2.58
C LEU A 113 -8.32 -7.29 4.10
N GLU A 114 -8.75 -6.15 4.65
CA GLU A 114 -8.73 -5.89 6.10
C GLU A 114 -9.46 -6.96 6.90
N LYS A 115 -10.61 -7.44 6.40
CA LYS A 115 -11.36 -8.52 7.04
C LYS A 115 -10.55 -9.82 7.07
N ILE A 116 -9.98 -10.23 5.93
CA ILE A 116 -9.18 -11.45 5.81
C ILE A 116 -7.97 -11.40 6.74
N LEU A 117 -7.24 -10.28 6.76
CA LEU A 117 -6.08 -10.08 7.62
C LEU A 117 -6.43 -10.18 9.11
N ARG A 118 -7.59 -9.63 9.52
CA ARG A 118 -8.09 -9.75 10.91
C ARG A 118 -8.47 -11.19 11.25
N GLU A 119 -9.12 -11.92 10.34
CA GLU A 119 -9.46 -13.34 10.52
C GLU A 119 -8.21 -14.21 10.68
N GLN A 120 -7.08 -13.79 10.10
CA GLN A 120 -5.76 -14.42 10.26
C GLN A 120 -4.98 -13.97 11.50
N TRP A 121 -5.51 -13.02 12.27
CA TRP A 121 -4.82 -12.41 13.42
C TRP A 121 -3.52 -11.68 13.04
N ALA A 122 -3.46 -11.12 11.83
CA ALA A 122 -2.32 -10.32 11.39
C ALA A 122 -2.18 -9.02 12.20
N ASP A 123 -0.94 -8.57 12.43
CA ASP A 123 -0.64 -7.22 12.91
C ASP A 123 -0.93 -6.22 11.79
N VAL A 124 -2.14 -5.66 11.75
CA VAL A 124 -2.56 -4.68 10.73
C VAL A 124 -2.28 -3.26 11.22
N ARG A 125 -1.44 -2.54 10.47
CA ARG A 125 -1.12 -1.13 10.70
C ARG A 125 -1.55 -0.29 9.51
N TYR A 126 -1.60 1.02 9.72
CA TYR A 126 -1.97 1.99 8.68
C TYR A 126 -0.85 3.00 8.54
N ALA A 127 -0.32 3.17 7.33
CA ALA A 127 0.84 4.02 7.07
C ALA A 127 0.62 5.46 7.57
N CYS A 128 -0.59 6.01 7.37
CA CYS A 128 -0.95 7.35 7.85
C CYS A 128 -1.05 7.50 9.37
N GLU A 129 -1.03 6.40 10.13
CA GLU A 129 -1.09 6.37 11.59
C GLU A 129 0.26 5.97 12.22
N MET A 130 1.27 5.66 11.40
CA MET A 130 2.59 5.24 11.85
C MET A 130 3.49 6.44 12.16
N GLU A 131 4.40 6.26 13.12
CA GLU A 131 5.41 7.26 13.46
C GLU A 131 6.35 7.56 12.27
N ASP A 132 6.92 8.76 12.26
CA ASP A 132 7.90 9.15 11.24
C ASP A 132 9.08 8.18 11.24
N PHE A 133 9.48 7.70 10.06
CA PHE A 133 10.57 6.72 9.92
C PHE A 133 10.34 5.41 10.70
N ALA A 134 9.07 5.03 10.88
CA ALA A 134 8.73 3.77 11.54
C ALA A 134 9.41 2.59 10.83
N SER A 135 10.16 1.83 11.61
CA SER A 135 10.96 0.70 11.15
C SER A 135 10.28 -0.62 11.51
N LEU A 136 10.13 -1.50 10.51
CA LEU A 136 9.59 -2.83 10.66
C LEU A 136 10.68 -3.88 10.41
N PRO A 137 10.81 -4.90 11.27
CA PRO A 137 11.74 -5.99 11.03
C PRO A 137 11.37 -6.79 9.79
N ALA A 138 12.39 -7.12 8.99
CA ALA A 138 12.35 -7.85 7.73
C ALA A 138 13.47 -8.93 7.71
N GLY A 139 13.43 -9.83 8.69
CA GLY A 139 14.55 -10.75 8.96
C GLY A 139 15.75 -9.97 9.49
N GLY A 140 16.94 -10.21 8.93
CA GLY A 140 18.14 -9.39 9.19
C GLY A 140 18.13 -8.02 8.52
N TRP A 141 17.05 -7.66 7.81
CA TRP A 141 16.87 -6.36 7.18
C TRP A 141 15.82 -5.53 7.92
N THR A 142 15.78 -4.24 7.59
CA THR A 142 14.80 -3.29 8.10
C THR A 142 14.01 -2.69 6.94
N MET A 143 12.69 -2.67 7.07
CA MET A 143 11.78 -1.97 6.18
C MET A 143 11.32 -0.68 6.86
N THR A 144 11.74 0.48 6.35
CA THR A 144 11.49 1.79 6.97
C THR A 144 10.50 2.60 6.16
N LEU A 145 9.44 3.09 6.81
CA LEU A 145 8.48 4.01 6.21
C LEU A 145 9.12 5.39 6.06
N ILE A 146 9.39 5.84 4.84
CA ILE A 146 9.90 7.19 4.55
C ILE A 146 8.76 8.20 4.43
N TRP A 147 7.62 7.75 3.88
CA TRP A 147 6.42 8.55 3.70
C TRP A 147 5.18 7.66 3.75
N PRO A 148 4.02 8.10 4.28
CA PRO A 148 3.77 9.41 4.89
C PRO A 148 4.45 9.62 6.23
N SER A 149 4.69 10.88 6.58
CA SER A 149 4.99 11.29 7.95
C SER A 149 3.69 11.48 8.72
N ARG A 150 3.66 11.14 10.02
CA ARG A 150 2.48 11.27 10.90
C ARG A 150 1.93 12.70 10.99
N HIS A 151 2.76 13.68 10.68
CA HIS A 151 2.44 15.10 10.73
C HIS A 151 2.04 15.65 9.36
N VAL A 152 1.99 14.81 8.33
CA VAL A 152 1.78 15.26 6.96
C VAL A 152 0.43 14.77 6.43
N PHE A 153 -0.18 15.67 5.65
CA PHE A 153 -1.46 15.48 5.00
C PHE A 153 -1.34 14.46 3.87
N LEU A 154 -2.16 13.41 3.93
CA LEU A 154 -2.40 12.51 2.81
C LEU A 154 -3.35 13.20 1.80
N PRO A 155 -2.89 13.53 0.59
CA PRO A 155 -3.64 14.32 -0.38
C PRO A 155 -5.08 13.86 -0.61
N PHE A 156 -5.29 12.55 -0.71
CA PHE A 156 -6.60 11.97 -0.95
C PHE A 156 -7.28 11.59 0.37
N SER A 157 -6.68 10.69 1.16
CA SER A 157 -7.31 10.14 2.37
C SER A 157 -7.63 11.22 3.40
N SER A 158 -6.76 12.20 3.63
CA SER A 158 -7.04 13.28 4.59
C SER A 158 -8.20 14.14 4.12
N ALA A 159 -8.28 14.48 2.83
CA ALA A 159 -9.37 15.28 2.28
C ALA A 159 -10.73 14.55 2.36
N VAL A 160 -10.73 13.24 2.09
CA VAL A 160 -11.92 12.38 2.27
C VAL A 160 -12.35 12.34 3.74
N MET A 161 -11.42 12.16 4.68
CA MET A 161 -11.72 12.15 6.11
C MET A 161 -12.22 13.51 6.63
N GLU A 162 -11.65 14.62 6.17
CA GLU A 162 -12.11 15.99 6.50
C GLU A 162 -13.55 16.22 6.04
N ARG A 163 -13.90 15.72 4.85
CA ARG A 163 -15.27 15.77 4.34
C ARG A 163 -16.22 14.97 5.23
N GLN A 164 -15.82 13.77 5.67
CA GLN A 164 -16.61 12.96 6.59
C GLN A 164 -16.87 13.68 7.93
N MET A 165 -15.89 14.45 8.42
CA MET A 165 -16.01 15.24 9.65
C MET A 165 -16.82 16.54 9.48
N GLY A 166 -17.34 16.83 8.29
CA GLY A 166 -18.04 18.08 7.99
C GLY A 166 -17.13 19.32 8.02
N ARG A 167 -15.81 19.14 7.92
CA ARG A 167 -14.80 20.21 7.98
C ARG A 167 -14.34 20.71 6.61
N GLY A 168 -14.77 20.05 5.52
CA GLY A 168 -14.53 20.52 4.15
C GLY A 168 -15.47 21.65 3.75
N THR A 169 -15.04 22.52 2.83
CA THR A 169 -15.88 23.60 2.29
C THR A 169 -17.19 23.03 1.77
N ALA A 170 -18.30 23.45 2.38
CA ALA A 170 -19.65 23.18 1.92
C ALA A 170 -19.95 24.06 0.70
N GLY A 171 -19.27 23.78 -0.42
CA GLY A 171 -19.57 24.32 -1.73
C GLY A 171 -19.74 23.16 -2.70
N ARG A 172 -20.75 23.24 -3.57
CA ARG A 172 -20.78 22.45 -4.80
C ARG A 172 -19.63 22.95 -5.67
N GLU A 173 -18.40 22.59 -5.33
CA GLU A 173 -17.29 22.83 -6.23
C GLU A 173 -17.42 21.82 -7.36
N GLU A 174 -17.79 22.33 -8.54
CA GLU A 174 -17.75 21.60 -9.78
C GLU A 174 -16.43 20.82 -9.85
N ARG A 175 -16.50 19.52 -10.13
CA ARG A 175 -15.33 18.61 -10.24
C ARG A 175 -14.51 18.36 -8.96
N TRP A 176 -15.06 18.60 -7.76
CA TRP A 176 -14.39 18.20 -6.50
C TRP A 176 -13.93 16.74 -6.50
N GLU A 177 -14.81 15.82 -6.91
CA GLU A 177 -14.52 14.38 -6.93
C GLU A 177 -13.39 14.06 -7.90
N GLU A 178 -13.45 14.58 -9.13
CA GLU A 178 -12.38 14.42 -10.12
C GLU A 178 -11.03 14.93 -9.59
N ARG A 179 -11.02 16.09 -8.93
CA ARG A 179 -9.80 16.63 -8.30
C ARG A 179 -9.31 15.80 -7.14
N LEU A 180 -10.18 15.19 -6.36
CA LEU A 180 -9.76 14.28 -5.29
C LEU A 180 -9.17 13.00 -5.86
N ILE A 181 -9.85 12.39 -6.82
CA ILE A 181 -9.43 11.13 -7.43
C ILE A 181 -8.03 11.27 -8.03
N SER A 182 -7.72 12.41 -8.66
CA SER A 182 -6.37 12.66 -9.17
C SER A 182 -5.28 12.83 -8.10
N GLN A 183 -5.63 12.86 -6.81
CA GLN A 183 -4.69 12.98 -5.68
C GLN A 183 -4.35 11.63 -5.04
N ILE A 184 -4.99 10.53 -5.45
CA ILE A 184 -4.87 9.22 -4.77
C ILE A 184 -3.46 8.64 -4.83
N ASN A 185 -2.72 8.90 -5.91
CA ASN A 185 -1.30 8.54 -6.05
C ASN A 185 -0.41 9.29 -5.03
N GLY A 186 -0.84 10.47 -4.58
CA GLY A 186 -0.19 11.20 -3.50
C GLY A 186 -0.30 10.54 -2.12
N ASP A 187 -1.15 9.52 -1.97
CA ASP A 187 -1.22 8.70 -0.76
C ASP A 187 -0.21 7.54 -0.76
N SER A 188 0.52 7.30 -1.86
CA SER A 188 1.50 6.21 -1.95
C SER A 188 2.54 6.32 -0.86
N SER A 189 2.61 5.28 -0.03
CA SER A 189 3.67 5.14 0.97
C SER A 189 5.00 4.76 0.33
N VAL A 190 6.08 5.39 0.81
CA VAL A 190 7.46 5.16 0.35
C VAL A 190 8.20 4.35 1.41
N TRP A 191 8.84 3.27 0.99
CA TRP A 191 9.48 2.30 1.87
C TRP A 191 10.91 2.02 1.46
N LEU A 192 11.83 2.12 2.42
CA LEU A 192 13.24 1.81 2.24
C LEU A 192 13.58 0.47 2.88
N LEU A 193 14.04 -0.49 2.07
CA LEU A 193 14.62 -1.74 2.53
C LEU A 193 16.13 -1.58 2.67
N HIS A 194 16.65 -1.73 3.89
CA HIS A 194 18.06 -1.49 4.19
C HIS A 194 18.60 -2.38 5.32
N ARG A 195 19.94 -2.47 5.40
CA ARG A 195 20.67 -3.21 6.44
C ARG A 195 22.08 -2.65 6.59
N ASP A 196 22.53 -2.44 7.82
CA ASP A 196 23.92 -2.07 8.15
C ASP A 196 24.45 -0.89 7.31
N GLY A 197 23.61 0.13 7.10
CA GLY A 197 23.93 1.31 6.28
C GLY A 197 23.86 1.10 4.76
N ARG A 198 23.51 -0.10 4.29
CA ARG A 198 23.28 -0.39 2.87
C ARG A 198 21.79 -0.29 2.52
N GLN A 199 21.47 0.57 1.57
CA GLN A 199 20.14 0.71 0.99
C GLN A 199 20.01 -0.27 -0.20
N LEU A 200 19.02 -1.15 -0.15
CA LEU A 200 18.82 -2.18 -1.19
C LEU A 200 17.77 -1.76 -2.21
N ALA A 201 16.61 -1.29 -1.73
CA ALA A 201 15.49 -0.92 -2.60
C ALA A 201 14.63 0.16 -1.94
N LEU A 202 14.07 1.03 -2.79
CA LEU A 202 13.06 2.02 -2.43
C LEU A 202 11.78 1.67 -3.20
N PHE A 203 10.70 1.36 -2.47
CA PHE A 203 9.39 1.08 -3.04
C PHE A 203 8.49 2.30 -2.86
N CYS A 204 7.90 2.78 -3.95
CA CYS A 204 7.37 4.14 -4.00
C CYS A 204 5.88 4.22 -4.38
N GLY A 205 5.29 3.14 -4.89
CA GLY A 205 4.02 3.23 -5.61
C GLY A 205 4.08 4.34 -6.67
N ASP A 206 3.04 5.17 -6.71
CA ASP A 206 2.86 6.20 -7.74
C ASP A 206 3.19 7.61 -7.26
N CYS A 207 3.88 7.74 -6.12
CA CYS A 207 4.16 9.05 -5.53
C CYS A 207 5.00 10.00 -6.40
N PHE A 208 5.72 9.50 -7.41
CA PHE A 208 6.62 10.31 -8.25
C PHE A 208 6.00 10.75 -9.58
N GLU A 209 4.70 10.57 -9.78
CA GLU A 209 4.01 11.21 -10.88
C GLU A 209 4.08 12.75 -10.75
N GLU A 210 4.10 13.46 -11.88
CA GLU A 210 4.45 14.90 -12.01
C GLU A 210 3.79 15.82 -10.96
N LEU A 211 2.61 15.45 -10.46
CA LEU A 211 1.82 16.23 -9.51
C LEU A 211 2.39 16.28 -8.08
N PHE A 212 3.31 15.40 -7.70
CA PHE A 212 3.71 15.29 -6.29
C PHE A 212 5.22 15.38 -6.00
N LEU A 213 6.09 15.38 -7.01
CA LEU A 213 7.55 15.40 -6.86
C LEU A 213 8.08 16.39 -5.79
N ASP A 214 7.58 17.62 -5.79
CA ASP A 214 7.99 18.67 -4.83
C ASP A 214 7.71 18.32 -3.37
N ARG A 215 6.67 17.49 -3.10
CA ARG A 215 6.30 17.08 -1.75
C ARG A 215 7.23 15.99 -1.20
N TYR A 216 7.77 15.15 -2.08
CA TYR A 216 8.56 13.98 -1.71
C TYR A 216 10.06 14.25 -1.62
N GLU A 217 10.59 15.20 -2.41
CA GLU A 217 12.02 15.53 -2.40
C GLU A 217 12.54 15.90 -1.00
N LEU A 218 11.73 16.58 -0.19
CA LEU A 218 12.12 16.97 1.17
C LEU A 218 12.36 15.76 2.08
N PHE A 219 11.56 14.71 1.95
CA PHE A 219 11.60 13.53 2.83
C PHE A 219 12.63 12.51 2.35
N VAL A 220 12.75 12.31 1.04
CA VAL A 220 13.75 11.40 0.46
C VAL A 220 15.18 11.88 0.75
N ARG A 221 15.44 13.20 0.76
CA ARG A 221 16.77 13.75 1.08
C ARG A 221 17.16 13.62 2.56
N GLN A 222 16.21 13.35 3.45
CA GLN A 222 16.45 13.24 4.90
C GLN A 222 16.63 11.80 5.38
N ALA A 223 16.30 10.81 4.53
CA ALA A 223 16.42 9.37 4.80
C ALA A 223 17.78 8.82 4.37
#